data_AF-Q2TYE2-F1
#
_entry.id   AF-Q2TYE2-F1
#
_cell.length_a   1.000
_cell.length_b   1.000
_cell.length_c   1.000
_cell.angle_alpha   90.00
_cell.angle_beta   90.00
_cell.angle_gamma   90.00
#
_symmetry.space_group_name_H-M   'P 1'
#
loop_
_entity.id
_entity.type
_entity.pdbx_description
1 polymer ?
#
loop_
_entity_poly.entity_id
_entity_poly.type
_entity_poly.pdbx_seq_one_letter_code
_entity_poly.pdbx_strand_id
1 'polypeptide(L)'
;MGTSVRGFWIDQECIDQDNEAEKQRAVQSIELESEFCIKSTDFRSKATKLCMEYRKDPELQHMCERILDRASKYNVQLLELDNEGKRTIRQSMSPIIFSNVGKRGMRDESDRLAVIANCLGYFVRLDSQRLEREAYSLSISMLALFLLNGEILMNGPDNSQSAIRSNIFNNLRSQSLRTFQTPDIDQKLTFIKSCRFAEVELLEQGVITSGHLWRLGRIVEDLGRTRPPQRGHDYQLSWYQRMRLGQLARHLGPGECGSRYGYIASAIDEYLDQDERWGDKDVTFSKFYKDLTAEEVVKAMMDDPRSPRLRLGALISQGDRTGTDPYSGIFIREAGHRWEKDETMSG
;
A
#
# COMPACT_ATOMS: atom_id res chain seq x y z
N MET A 1 -49.40 -4.89 -21.86
CA MET A 1 -48.38 -4.48 -22.85
C MET A 1 -47.18 -4.01 -22.06
N GLY A 2 -46.05 -4.70 -22.24
CA GLY A 2 -44.86 -4.48 -21.46
C GLY A 2 -44.06 -3.28 -21.95
N THR A 3 -43.46 -2.57 -21.00
CA THR A 3 -42.22 -1.82 -21.22
C THR A 3 -41.23 -2.35 -20.22
N SER A 4 -40.45 -3.33 -20.67
CA SER A 4 -39.22 -3.77 -20.01
C SER A 4 -38.22 -2.63 -20.11
N VAL A 5 -37.95 -1.95 -18.99
CA VAL A 5 -36.79 -1.05 -18.91
C VAL A 5 -35.59 -1.91 -18.58
N ARG A 6 -34.70 -2.09 -19.56
CA ARG A 6 -33.35 -2.60 -19.34
C ARG A 6 -32.57 -1.51 -18.61
N GLY A 7 -32.39 -1.64 -17.31
CA GLY A 7 -31.42 -0.82 -16.60
C GLY A 7 -30.03 -1.10 -17.17
N PHE A 8 -29.39 -0.09 -17.76
CA PHE A 8 -27.98 -0.17 -18.13
C PHE A 8 -27.15 0.32 -16.95
N TRP A 9 -26.15 -0.49 -16.59
CA TRP A 9 -25.19 -0.20 -15.54
C TRP A 9 -23.98 0.47 -16.18
N ILE A 10 -23.69 1.71 -15.79
CA ILE A 10 -22.46 2.41 -16.19
C ILE A 10 -21.58 2.50 -14.95
N ASP A 11 -20.51 1.71 -14.96
CA ASP A 11 -19.49 1.71 -13.92
C ASP A 11 -18.51 2.88 -14.11
N GLN A 12 -17.75 3.16 -13.06
CA GLN A 12 -16.65 4.11 -13.05
C GLN A 12 -15.49 3.70 -13.99
N GLU A 13 -15.50 2.46 -14.51
CA GLU A 13 -14.56 1.99 -15.55
C GLU A 13 -15.06 2.22 -16.99
N CYS A 14 -16.29 2.72 -17.19
CA CYS A 14 -16.89 2.93 -18.51
C CYS A 14 -16.90 4.39 -18.99
N ILE A 15 -16.46 5.35 -18.16
CA ILE A 15 -16.40 6.78 -18.51
C ILE A 15 -14.97 7.25 -18.21
N ASP A 16 -14.30 7.77 -19.23
CA ASP A 16 -13.01 8.41 -19.07
C ASP A 16 -13.17 9.68 -18.21
N GLN A 17 -12.62 9.65 -17.01
CA GLN A 17 -12.72 10.74 -16.03
C GLN A 17 -11.80 11.92 -16.37
N ASP A 18 -11.00 11.84 -17.43
CA ASP A 18 -10.20 12.95 -17.92
C ASP A 18 -10.83 13.58 -19.17
N ASN A 19 -11.92 12.99 -19.69
CA ASN A 19 -12.64 13.47 -20.86
C ASN A 19 -13.95 14.20 -20.47
N GLU A 20 -13.89 15.53 -20.40
CA GLU A 20 -15.04 16.38 -20.05
C GLU A 20 -16.25 16.22 -20.99
N ALA A 21 -16.02 15.89 -22.26
CA ALA A 21 -17.13 15.68 -23.21
C ALA A 21 -17.88 14.38 -22.94
N GLU A 22 -17.18 13.33 -22.47
CA GLU A 22 -17.80 12.07 -22.07
C GLU A 22 -18.57 12.21 -20.76
N LYS A 23 -18.01 12.95 -19.79
CA LYS A 23 -18.72 13.33 -18.56
C LYS A 23 -20.01 14.09 -18.85
N GLN A 24 -19.96 15.09 -19.73
CA GLN A 24 -21.14 15.88 -20.10
C GLN A 24 -22.23 15.04 -20.78
N ARG A 25 -21.87 14.08 -21.65
CA ARG A 25 -22.84 13.16 -22.25
C ARG A 25 -23.48 12.22 -21.21
N ALA A 26 -22.70 11.73 -20.26
CA ALA A 26 -23.23 10.91 -19.17
C ALA A 26 -24.20 11.71 -18.28
N VAL A 27 -23.84 12.95 -17.93
CA VAL A 27 -24.69 13.86 -17.13
C VAL A 27 -25.99 14.21 -17.88
N GLN A 28 -25.91 14.52 -19.18
CA GLN A 28 -27.11 14.81 -19.99
C GLN A 28 -28.05 13.62 -20.15
N SER A 29 -27.57 12.38 -20.01
CA SER A 29 -28.42 11.18 -20.06
C SER A 29 -29.22 10.93 -18.77
N ILE A 30 -29.00 11.71 -17.71
CA ILE A 30 -29.52 11.48 -16.34
C ILE A 30 -30.56 12.55 -15.92
N GLU A 31 -30.77 13.63 -16.67
CA GLU A 31 -31.84 14.61 -16.39
C GLU A 31 -33.21 14.08 -16.83
N LEU A 32 -33.74 13.11 -16.08
CA LEU A 32 -35.17 12.77 -16.05
C LEU A 32 -35.75 13.38 -14.78
N GLU A 33 -36.60 14.41 -14.93
CA GLU A 33 -37.12 15.31 -13.88
C GLU A 33 -37.96 14.64 -12.76
N SER A 34 -38.04 13.31 -12.69
CA SER A 34 -38.82 12.58 -11.68
C SER A 34 -38.07 11.44 -10.97
N GLU A 35 -36.76 11.27 -11.19
CA GLU A 35 -36.01 10.14 -10.61
C GLU A 35 -35.03 10.55 -9.50
N PHE A 36 -35.05 9.80 -8.40
CA PHE A 36 -34.14 9.99 -7.26
C PHE A 36 -32.72 9.55 -7.63
N CYS A 37 -31.87 10.52 -7.97
CA CYS A 37 -30.48 10.26 -8.35
C CYS A 37 -29.57 10.14 -7.13
N ILE A 38 -29.06 8.93 -6.86
CA ILE A 38 -28.01 8.68 -5.86
C ILE A 38 -26.69 8.43 -6.56
N LYS A 39 -25.62 9.08 -6.11
CA LYS A 39 -24.26 8.74 -6.53
C LYS A 39 -23.97 7.27 -6.21
N SER A 40 -23.74 6.46 -7.25
CA SER A 40 -23.46 5.02 -7.11
C SER A 40 -22.29 4.74 -6.16
N THR A 41 -21.25 5.59 -6.19
CA THR A 41 -20.08 5.49 -5.31
C THR A 41 -20.44 5.70 -3.84
N ASP A 42 -21.37 6.60 -3.52
CA ASP A 42 -21.84 6.86 -2.16
C ASP A 42 -22.77 5.76 -1.69
N PHE A 43 -23.71 5.33 -2.55
CA PHE A 43 -24.59 4.21 -2.28
C PHE A 43 -23.78 2.94 -1.96
N ARG A 44 -22.81 2.56 -2.82
CA ARG A 44 -21.91 1.42 -2.58
C ARG A 44 -21.13 1.57 -1.29
N SER A 45 -20.66 2.77 -0.96
CA SER A 45 -19.94 3.02 0.30
C SER A 45 -20.83 2.77 1.51
N LYS A 46 -22.08 3.28 1.50
CA LYS A 46 -23.04 3.12 2.60
C LYS A 46 -23.53 1.68 2.72
N ALA A 47 -23.85 1.03 1.60
CA ALA A 47 -24.24 -0.37 1.56
C ALA A 47 -23.13 -1.29 2.09
N THR A 48 -21.87 -1.05 1.68
CA THR A 48 -20.72 -1.81 2.19
C THR A 48 -20.60 -1.68 3.71
N LYS A 49 -20.68 -0.45 4.25
CA LYS A 49 -20.62 -0.22 5.71
C LYS A 49 -21.76 -0.93 6.43
N LEU A 50 -22.98 -0.82 5.91
CA LEU A 50 -24.15 -1.49 6.48
C LEU A 50 -23.93 -3.00 6.55
N CYS A 51 -23.57 -3.63 5.43
CA CYS A 51 -23.37 -5.08 5.39
C CYS A 51 -22.18 -5.53 6.26
N MET A 52 -21.14 -4.71 6.42
CA MET A 52 -20.02 -5.03 7.32
C MET A 52 -20.41 -5.05 8.80
N GLU A 53 -21.35 -4.21 9.21
CA GLU A 53 -21.86 -4.21 10.59
C GLU A 53 -22.88 -5.31 10.82
N TYR A 54 -23.86 -5.43 9.91
CA TYR A 54 -24.97 -6.37 10.05
C TYR A 54 -24.61 -7.83 9.73
N ARG A 55 -23.45 -8.12 9.12
CA ARG A 55 -22.99 -9.52 8.98
C ARG A 55 -22.72 -10.23 10.31
N LYS A 56 -22.64 -9.49 11.43
CA LYS A 56 -22.50 -10.05 12.78
C LYS A 56 -23.81 -10.65 13.29
N ASP A 57 -24.94 -10.25 12.70
CA ASP A 57 -26.26 -10.80 12.99
C ASP A 57 -26.44 -12.12 12.20
N PRO A 58 -26.66 -13.26 12.87
CA PRO A 58 -26.84 -14.55 12.20
C PRO A 58 -27.97 -14.58 11.17
N GLU A 59 -29.04 -13.82 11.38
CA GLU A 59 -30.19 -13.78 10.46
C GLU A 59 -29.86 -13.07 9.15
N LEU A 60 -29.01 -12.04 9.22
CA LEU A 60 -28.65 -11.19 8.09
C LEU A 60 -27.29 -11.52 7.47
N GLN A 61 -26.51 -12.41 8.12
CA GLN A 61 -25.15 -12.75 7.72
C GLN A 61 -25.05 -13.15 6.25
N HIS A 62 -25.83 -14.15 5.82
CA HIS A 62 -25.76 -14.67 4.45
C HIS A 62 -26.14 -13.61 3.41
N MET A 63 -27.12 -12.75 3.71
CA MET A 63 -27.52 -11.66 2.81
C MET A 63 -26.41 -10.62 2.70
N CYS A 64 -25.82 -10.22 3.83
CA CYS A 64 -24.73 -9.25 3.89
C CYS A 64 -23.49 -9.76 3.17
N GLU A 65 -23.08 -11.02 3.40
CA GLU A 65 -21.95 -11.64 2.72
C GLU A 65 -22.15 -11.71 1.20
N ARG A 66 -23.36 -12.08 0.74
CA ARG A 66 -23.69 -12.10 -0.69
C ARG A 66 -23.59 -10.73 -1.34
N ILE A 67 -23.98 -9.65 -0.64
CA ILE A 67 -23.85 -8.28 -1.13
C ILE A 67 -22.36 -7.88 -1.15
N LEU A 68 -21.63 -8.18 -0.07
CA LEU A 68 -20.21 -7.87 0.05
C LEU A 68 -19.36 -8.57 -1.04
N ASP A 69 -19.66 -9.81 -1.36
CA ASP A 69 -18.93 -10.58 -2.38
C ASP A 69 -19.15 -10.05 -3.81
N ARG A 70 -20.25 -9.31 -4.05
CA ARG A 70 -20.66 -8.89 -5.40
C ARG A 70 -20.51 -7.41 -5.67
N ALA A 71 -20.85 -6.58 -4.69
CA ALA A 71 -21.07 -5.15 -4.90
C ALA A 71 -20.33 -4.26 -3.88
N SER A 72 -19.48 -4.84 -3.02
CA SER A 72 -18.75 -4.03 -2.04
C SER A 72 -17.85 -3.00 -2.70
N LYS A 73 -17.52 -1.98 -1.91
CA LYS A 73 -16.49 -1.00 -2.21
C LYS A 73 -15.22 -1.39 -1.46
N TYR A 74 -14.20 -1.86 -2.18
CA TYR A 74 -13.00 -2.43 -1.58
C TYR A 74 -12.24 -1.47 -0.66
N ASN A 75 -12.11 -0.20 -1.03
CA ASN A 75 -11.46 0.82 -0.19
C ASN A 75 -12.25 1.18 1.09
N VAL A 76 -13.47 0.64 1.25
CA VAL A 76 -14.24 0.67 2.48
C VAL A 76 -14.11 -0.67 3.21
N GLN A 77 -14.21 -1.78 2.47
CA GLN A 77 -14.17 -3.12 3.03
C GLN A 77 -12.81 -3.52 3.63
N LEU A 78 -11.72 -3.01 3.05
CA LEU A 78 -10.34 -3.26 3.49
C LEU A 78 -9.87 -2.26 4.56
N LEU A 79 -10.74 -1.35 5.02
CA LEU A 79 -10.40 -0.46 6.11
C LEU A 79 -10.35 -1.23 7.42
N GLU A 80 -9.20 -1.16 8.07
CA GLU A 80 -8.91 -1.77 9.36
C GLU A 80 -8.40 -0.69 10.31
N LEU A 81 -8.46 -0.95 11.62
CA LEU A 81 -7.83 -0.07 12.60
C LEU A 81 -6.34 -0.43 12.68
N ASP A 82 -5.46 0.55 12.57
CA ASP A 82 -4.06 0.39 12.93
C ASP A 82 -3.87 0.35 14.46
N ASN A 83 -2.61 0.19 14.88
CA ASN A 83 -2.24 0.12 16.29
C ASN A 83 -2.53 1.43 17.05
N GLU A 84 -2.80 2.53 16.34
CA GLU A 84 -3.11 3.85 16.87
C GLU A 84 -4.64 4.13 16.83
N GLY A 85 -5.44 3.14 16.41
CA GLY A 85 -6.90 3.23 16.33
C GLY A 85 -7.41 4.05 15.13
N LYS A 86 -6.54 4.38 14.17
CA LYS A 86 -6.88 5.10 12.95
C LYS A 86 -7.23 4.13 11.82
N ARG A 87 -8.14 4.53 10.94
CA ARG A 87 -8.59 3.68 9.83
C ARG A 87 -7.57 3.68 8.69
N THR A 88 -6.86 2.58 8.51
CA THR A 88 -5.86 2.38 7.47
C THR A 88 -6.21 1.19 6.56
N ILE A 89 -5.39 0.97 5.53
CA ILE A 89 -5.43 -0.20 4.66
C ILE A 89 -4.11 -0.92 4.80
N ARG A 90 -4.16 -2.23 5.12
CA ARG A 90 -2.96 -3.05 5.32
C ARG A 90 -2.70 -4.11 4.26
N GLN A 91 -3.64 -4.30 3.34
CA GLN A 91 -3.60 -5.33 2.30
C GLN A 91 -4.08 -4.77 0.96
N SER A 92 -3.58 -5.33 -0.15
CA SER A 92 -4.04 -5.00 -1.50
C SER A 92 -5.45 -5.56 -1.78
N MET A 93 -6.12 -5.07 -2.82
CA MET A 93 -7.40 -5.57 -3.31
C MET A 93 -7.27 -6.92 -4.01
N SER A 94 -6.07 -7.27 -4.45
CA SER A 94 -5.79 -8.48 -5.24
C SER A 94 -6.38 -9.73 -4.61
N PRO A 95 -6.15 -10.06 -3.33
CA PRO A 95 -6.64 -11.31 -2.76
C PRO A 95 -8.17 -11.34 -2.64
N ILE A 96 -8.80 -10.19 -2.36
CA ILE A 96 -10.26 -10.10 -2.27
C ILE A 96 -10.93 -10.13 -3.65
N ILE A 97 -10.31 -9.54 -4.68
CA ILE A 97 -10.78 -9.61 -6.06
C ILE A 97 -10.69 -11.05 -6.57
N PHE A 98 -9.57 -11.74 -6.36
CA PHE A 98 -9.44 -13.17 -6.70
C PHE A 98 -10.56 -13.99 -6.05
N SER A 99 -10.79 -13.82 -4.74
CA SER A 99 -11.87 -14.50 -4.02
C SER A 99 -13.26 -14.16 -4.58
N ASN A 100 -13.56 -12.89 -4.81
CA ASN A 100 -14.86 -12.46 -5.31
C ASN A 100 -15.14 -12.96 -6.72
N VAL A 101 -14.14 -12.93 -7.60
CA VAL A 101 -14.26 -13.49 -8.96
C VAL A 101 -14.40 -15.01 -8.91
N GLY A 102 -13.68 -15.69 -8.01
CA GLY A 102 -13.79 -17.13 -7.80
C GLY A 102 -15.19 -17.60 -7.37
N LYS A 103 -15.94 -16.75 -6.64
CA LYS A 103 -17.33 -17.02 -6.24
C LYS A 103 -18.36 -16.74 -7.34
N ARG A 104 -17.96 -16.11 -8.44
CA ARG A 104 -18.87 -15.83 -9.56
C ARG A 104 -18.93 -17.05 -10.47
N GLY A 105 -20.14 -17.43 -10.86
CA GLY A 105 -20.35 -18.43 -11.90
C GLY A 105 -19.89 -17.88 -13.24
N MET A 106 -19.01 -18.60 -13.92
CA MET A 106 -18.57 -18.30 -15.28
C MET A 106 -18.89 -19.49 -16.17
N ARG A 107 -19.11 -19.23 -17.46
CA ARG A 107 -19.30 -20.30 -18.43
C ARG A 107 -18.01 -21.08 -18.61
N ASP A 108 -16.91 -20.35 -18.80
CA ASP A 108 -15.57 -20.87 -18.98
C ASP A 108 -14.72 -20.43 -17.77
N GLU A 109 -14.23 -21.38 -17.00
CA GLU A 109 -13.56 -21.10 -15.72
C GLU A 109 -12.22 -20.37 -15.89
N SER A 110 -11.58 -20.49 -17.05
CA SER A 110 -10.32 -19.82 -17.37
C SER A 110 -10.47 -18.31 -17.64
N ASP A 111 -11.68 -17.84 -17.99
CA ASP A 111 -11.99 -16.41 -18.15
C ASP A 111 -11.70 -15.62 -16.87
N ARG A 112 -11.70 -16.29 -15.71
CA ARG A 112 -11.29 -15.69 -14.44
C ARG A 112 -9.92 -15.01 -14.52
N LEU A 113 -8.97 -15.57 -15.26
CA LEU A 113 -7.63 -14.99 -15.40
C LEU A 113 -7.70 -13.60 -16.05
N ALA A 114 -8.48 -13.47 -17.14
CA ALA A 114 -8.66 -12.21 -17.84
C ALA A 114 -9.44 -11.20 -17.00
N VAL A 115 -10.54 -11.63 -16.37
CA VAL A 115 -11.38 -10.77 -15.52
C VAL A 115 -10.58 -10.22 -14.33
N ILE A 116 -9.83 -11.09 -13.64
CA ILE A 116 -8.98 -10.69 -12.50
C ILE A 116 -7.94 -9.67 -12.95
N ALA A 117 -7.23 -9.96 -14.05
CA ALA A 117 -6.15 -9.11 -14.52
C ALA A 117 -6.66 -7.72 -14.94
N ASN A 118 -7.87 -7.64 -15.50
CA ASN A 118 -8.54 -6.39 -15.82
C ASN A 118 -8.92 -5.60 -14.56
N CYS A 119 -9.60 -6.23 -13.59
CA CYS A 119 -9.99 -5.56 -12.35
C CYS A 119 -8.81 -4.99 -11.54
N LEU A 120 -7.63 -5.60 -11.65
CA LEU A 120 -6.43 -5.18 -10.93
C LEU A 120 -5.50 -4.28 -11.75
N GLY A 121 -5.82 -4.04 -13.02
CA GLY A 121 -4.94 -3.31 -13.92
C GLY A 121 -3.55 -3.95 -14.00
N TYR A 122 -3.48 -5.28 -13.95
CA TYR A 122 -2.23 -6.02 -14.09
C TYR A 122 -1.56 -5.69 -15.42
N PHE A 123 -0.25 -5.87 -15.53
CA PHE A 123 0.45 -5.71 -16.80
C PHE A 123 0.58 -7.06 -17.51
N VAL A 124 1.05 -8.08 -16.80
CA VAL A 124 1.16 -9.43 -17.33
C VAL A 124 -0.23 -10.05 -17.46
N ARG A 125 -0.48 -10.66 -18.62
CA ARG A 125 -1.69 -11.43 -18.95
C ARG A 125 -1.28 -12.84 -19.33
N LEU A 126 -2.02 -13.84 -18.85
CA LEU A 126 -1.82 -15.22 -19.27
C LEU A 126 -2.82 -15.57 -20.39
N ASP A 127 -2.35 -16.29 -21.41
CA ASP A 127 -3.19 -16.80 -22.48
C ASP A 127 -4.00 -18.01 -21.97
N SER A 128 -5.26 -17.77 -21.60
CA SER A 128 -6.16 -18.80 -21.08
C SER A 128 -6.37 -19.96 -22.05
N GLN A 129 -6.50 -19.69 -23.35
CA GLN A 129 -6.73 -20.72 -24.37
C GLN A 129 -5.51 -21.61 -24.54
N ARG A 130 -4.31 -21.03 -24.50
CA ARG A 130 -3.08 -21.81 -24.54
C ARG A 130 -2.93 -22.66 -23.27
N LEU A 131 -3.20 -22.08 -22.10
CA LEU A 131 -3.09 -22.80 -20.84
C LEU A 131 -4.04 -24.00 -20.77
N GLU A 132 -5.27 -23.85 -21.25
CA GLU A 132 -6.24 -24.95 -21.36
C GLU A 132 -5.79 -26.03 -22.34
N ARG A 133 -5.32 -25.65 -23.54
CA ARG A 133 -4.83 -26.60 -24.55
C ARG A 133 -3.65 -27.42 -24.05
N GLU A 134 -2.76 -26.81 -23.27
CA GLU A 134 -1.60 -27.45 -22.67
C GLU A 134 -1.95 -28.14 -21.32
N ALA A 135 -3.23 -28.18 -20.94
CA ALA A 135 -3.75 -28.82 -19.73
C ALA A 135 -3.11 -28.31 -18.41
N TYR A 136 -2.73 -27.03 -18.36
CA TYR A 136 -2.24 -26.42 -17.14
C TYR A 136 -3.35 -26.20 -16.12
N SER A 137 -3.01 -26.33 -14.83
CA SER A 137 -3.94 -26.09 -13.74
C SER A 137 -4.33 -24.62 -13.64
N LEU A 138 -5.63 -24.34 -13.56
CA LEU A 138 -6.15 -22.98 -13.37
C LEU A 138 -5.66 -22.36 -12.05
N SER A 139 -5.57 -23.16 -10.98
CA SER A 139 -5.07 -22.69 -9.68
C SER A 139 -3.60 -22.26 -9.75
N ILE A 140 -2.77 -23.01 -10.48
CA ILE A 140 -1.37 -22.64 -10.71
C ILE A 140 -1.26 -21.42 -11.62
N SER A 141 -2.13 -21.32 -12.62
CA SER A 141 -2.19 -20.15 -13.51
C SER A 141 -2.57 -18.88 -12.74
N MET A 142 -3.51 -18.98 -11.78
CA MET A 142 -3.87 -17.88 -10.89
C MET A 142 -2.72 -17.47 -9.97
N LEU A 143 -1.98 -18.42 -9.40
CA LEU A 143 -0.79 -18.14 -8.61
C LEU A 143 0.30 -17.47 -9.45
N ALA A 144 0.57 -17.98 -10.66
CA ALA A 144 1.53 -17.39 -11.58
C ALA A 144 1.13 -15.97 -11.99
N LEU A 145 -0.14 -15.73 -12.30
CA LEU A 145 -0.67 -14.40 -12.62
C LEU A 145 -0.45 -13.42 -11.44
N PHE A 146 -0.70 -13.87 -10.21
CA PHE A 146 -0.51 -13.09 -8.99
C PHE A 146 0.97 -12.70 -8.80
N LEU A 147 1.88 -13.68 -8.88
CA LEU A 147 3.32 -13.47 -8.68
C LEU A 147 3.97 -12.66 -9.79
N LEU A 148 3.68 -12.95 -11.07
CA LEU A 148 4.25 -12.23 -12.22
C LEU A 148 3.86 -10.76 -12.27
N ASN A 149 2.77 -10.37 -11.59
CA ASN A 149 2.38 -8.98 -11.44
C ASN A 149 2.91 -8.31 -10.16
N GLY A 150 3.83 -8.98 -9.46
CA GLY A 150 4.61 -8.43 -8.35
C GLY A 150 3.93 -8.46 -6.99
N GLU A 151 2.84 -9.20 -6.85
CA GLU A 151 2.23 -9.39 -5.54
C GLU A 151 3.12 -10.25 -4.64
N ILE A 152 3.08 -9.95 -3.33
CA ILE A 152 3.99 -10.52 -2.35
C ILE A 152 3.24 -11.52 -1.46
N LEU A 153 3.82 -12.71 -1.31
CA LEU A 153 3.36 -13.73 -0.38
C LEU A 153 4.22 -13.71 0.88
N MET A 154 3.57 -13.82 2.03
CA MET A 154 4.13 -14.00 3.36
C MET A 154 4.39 -15.48 3.63
N ASN A 155 5.16 -16.14 2.78
CA ASN A 155 5.42 -17.59 2.81
C ASN A 155 6.64 -17.98 3.67
N GLY A 156 7.00 -17.16 4.66
CA GLY A 156 8.07 -17.46 5.60
C GLY A 156 7.81 -18.72 6.44
N PRO A 157 8.83 -19.25 7.15
CA PRO A 157 8.72 -20.48 7.93
C PRO A 157 7.56 -20.44 8.94
N ASP A 158 7.31 -19.27 9.55
CA ASP A 158 6.22 -19.02 10.51
C ASP A 158 4.81 -19.12 9.89
N ASN A 159 4.70 -19.05 8.56
CA ASN A 159 3.43 -19.07 7.82
C ASN A 159 3.25 -20.32 6.94
N SER A 160 4.13 -21.32 7.08
CA SER A 160 4.23 -22.47 6.17
C SER A 160 3.11 -23.51 6.31
N GLN A 161 2.49 -23.67 7.48
CA GLN A 161 1.65 -24.84 7.77
C GLN A 161 0.18 -24.75 7.29
N SER A 162 -0.35 -23.56 7.01
CA SER A 162 -1.76 -23.39 6.59
C SER A 162 -1.96 -23.39 5.07
N ALA A 163 -0.91 -23.17 4.29
CA ALA A 163 -0.98 -22.86 2.87
C ALA A 163 -1.52 -24.03 2.01
N ILE A 164 -1.05 -25.26 2.28
CA ILE A 164 -1.22 -26.41 1.37
C ILE A 164 -2.62 -27.04 1.45
N ARG A 165 -3.40 -26.78 2.53
CA ARG A 165 -4.71 -27.41 2.76
C ARG A 165 -5.92 -26.61 2.24
N SER A 166 -5.70 -25.53 1.52
CA SER A 166 -6.77 -24.62 1.10
C SER A 166 -6.81 -24.43 -0.41
N ASN A 167 -7.97 -24.02 -0.96
CA ASN A 167 -8.07 -23.66 -2.37
C ASN A 167 -7.26 -22.39 -2.66
N ILE A 168 -6.98 -22.13 -3.95
CA ILE A 168 -6.13 -21.00 -4.37
C ILE A 168 -6.63 -19.65 -3.84
N PHE A 169 -7.95 -19.43 -3.78
CA PHE A 169 -8.52 -18.17 -3.30
C PHE A 169 -8.26 -17.95 -1.80
N ASN A 170 -8.45 -18.99 -0.99
CA ASN A 170 -8.19 -18.96 0.44
C ASN A 170 -6.70 -18.85 0.73
N ASN A 171 -5.86 -19.55 -0.05
CA ASN A 171 -4.41 -19.49 0.05
C ASN A 171 -3.90 -18.07 -0.23
N LEU A 172 -4.28 -17.46 -1.36
CA LEU A 172 -3.89 -16.09 -1.68
C LEU A 172 -4.41 -15.13 -0.61
N ARG A 173 -5.64 -15.30 -0.14
CA ARG A 173 -6.19 -14.43 0.91
C ARG A 173 -5.40 -14.49 2.22
N SER A 174 -4.95 -15.67 2.64
CA SER A 174 -4.22 -15.85 3.91
C SER A 174 -2.74 -15.50 3.78
N GLN A 175 -2.12 -15.82 2.66
CA GLN A 175 -0.68 -15.68 2.44
C GLN A 175 -0.29 -14.33 1.86
N SER A 176 -1.20 -13.52 1.32
CA SER A 176 -0.81 -12.21 0.78
C SER A 176 -0.30 -11.25 1.85
N LEU A 177 0.58 -10.34 1.45
CA LEU A 177 1.10 -9.27 2.30
C LEU A 177 -0.03 -8.48 2.99
N ARG A 178 0.02 -8.42 4.33
CA ARG A 178 -0.95 -7.76 5.22
C ARG A 178 -0.32 -6.79 6.21
N THR A 179 0.99 -6.55 6.08
CA THR A 179 1.79 -5.76 7.03
C THR A 179 2.20 -4.41 6.45
N PHE A 180 1.67 -4.02 5.30
CA PHE A 180 1.94 -2.69 4.73
C PHE A 180 1.12 -1.62 5.45
N GLN A 181 1.65 -0.40 5.56
CA GLN A 181 0.90 0.77 6.01
C GLN A 181 1.02 1.87 4.96
N THR A 182 -0.13 2.38 4.51
CA THR A 182 -0.17 3.53 3.62
C THR A 182 0.30 4.78 4.38
N PRO A 183 1.29 5.55 3.87
CA PRO A 183 1.73 6.77 4.54
C PRO A 183 0.63 7.84 4.62
N ASP A 184 -0.29 7.85 3.64
CA ASP A 184 -1.45 8.74 3.63
C ASP A 184 -2.75 7.96 3.41
N ILE A 185 -3.73 8.26 4.26
CA ILE A 185 -5.08 7.70 4.22
C ILE A 185 -5.88 8.27 3.06
N ASP A 186 -5.62 9.49 2.62
CA ASP A 186 -6.39 10.09 1.53
C ASP A 186 -5.89 9.59 0.17
N GLN A 187 -4.67 9.05 0.08
CA GLN A 187 -4.11 8.37 -1.11
C GLN A 187 -4.25 6.84 -1.10
N LYS A 188 -5.14 6.30 -0.26
CA LYS A 188 -5.45 4.85 -0.14
C LYS A 188 -5.60 4.11 -1.46
N LEU A 189 -6.16 4.75 -2.50
CA LEU A 189 -6.49 4.10 -3.77
C LEU A 189 -5.27 3.69 -4.60
N THR A 190 -4.14 4.39 -4.48
CA THR A 190 -2.92 4.04 -5.23
C THR A 190 -2.28 2.80 -4.64
N PHE A 191 -2.24 2.71 -3.31
CA PHE A 191 -1.61 1.62 -2.57
C PHE A 191 -2.49 0.36 -2.47
N ILE A 192 -3.81 0.50 -2.51
CA ILE A 192 -4.72 -0.64 -2.38
C ILE A 192 -4.73 -1.52 -3.63
N LYS A 193 -4.41 -1.01 -4.83
CA LYS A 193 -4.63 -1.78 -6.08
C LYS A 193 -3.78 -3.05 -6.18
N SER A 194 -2.53 -3.02 -5.74
CA SER A 194 -1.60 -4.14 -5.88
C SER A 194 -0.32 -3.88 -5.10
N CYS A 195 0.33 -4.93 -4.60
CA CYS A 195 1.75 -4.88 -4.23
C CYS A 195 2.57 -5.20 -5.49
N ARG A 196 3.65 -4.46 -5.80
CA ARG A 196 4.34 -4.57 -7.10
C ARG A 196 5.85 -4.63 -6.94
N PHE A 197 6.40 -5.80 -6.66
CA PHE A 197 7.75 -6.06 -7.15
C PHE A 197 7.83 -5.67 -8.64
N ALA A 198 8.88 -4.96 -9.01
CA ALA A 198 9.06 -4.46 -10.37
C ALA A 198 9.78 -5.51 -11.22
N GLU A 199 9.44 -5.61 -12.50
CA GLU A 199 10.15 -6.45 -13.47
C GLU A 199 10.32 -7.89 -12.97
N VAL A 200 9.20 -8.53 -12.67
CA VAL A 200 9.21 -9.85 -12.04
C VAL A 200 9.44 -10.95 -13.07
N GLU A 201 10.39 -11.82 -12.75
CA GLU A 201 10.64 -13.06 -13.47
C GLU A 201 10.58 -14.24 -12.49
N LEU A 202 10.00 -15.36 -12.94
CA LEU A 202 9.97 -16.60 -12.17
C LEU A 202 11.10 -17.51 -12.62
N LEU A 203 11.94 -17.93 -11.68
CA LEU A 203 12.97 -18.94 -11.84
C LEU A 203 12.66 -20.17 -10.98
N GLU A 204 13.37 -21.26 -11.25
CA GLU A 204 13.29 -22.48 -10.43
C GLU A 204 13.65 -22.20 -8.95
N GLN A 205 14.57 -21.28 -8.69
CA GLN A 205 15.01 -20.94 -7.34
C GLN A 205 14.09 -19.92 -6.64
N GLY A 206 13.14 -19.31 -7.35
CA GLY A 206 12.22 -18.32 -6.78
C GLY A 206 11.90 -17.17 -7.71
N VAL A 207 11.69 -15.99 -7.12
CA VAL A 207 11.31 -14.77 -7.84
C VAL A 207 12.54 -13.89 -8.01
N ILE A 208 12.80 -13.45 -9.25
CA ILE A 208 13.71 -12.35 -9.55
C ILE A 208 12.90 -11.06 -9.74
N THR A 209 13.43 -9.95 -9.20
CA THR A 209 12.84 -8.62 -9.32
C THR A 209 13.93 -7.55 -9.24
N SER A 210 13.66 -6.40 -9.84
CA SER A 210 14.50 -5.20 -9.72
C SER A 210 14.12 -4.38 -8.49
N GLY A 211 15.11 -3.91 -7.73
CA GLY A 211 14.86 -3.06 -6.57
C GLY A 211 16.12 -2.67 -5.80
N HIS A 212 15.89 -1.97 -4.68
CA HIS A 212 16.94 -1.55 -3.77
C HIS A 212 16.98 -2.48 -2.56
N LEU A 213 18.15 -3.08 -2.29
CA LEU A 213 18.38 -3.82 -1.06
C LEU A 213 19.01 -2.90 -0.02
N TRP A 214 18.37 -2.82 1.14
CA TRP A 214 18.81 -1.98 2.25
C TRP A 214 19.41 -2.82 3.36
N ARG A 215 20.62 -2.48 3.77
CA ARG A 215 21.19 -2.95 5.03
C ARG A 215 20.67 -2.07 6.15
N LEU A 216 19.89 -2.64 7.06
CA LEU A 216 19.49 -1.93 8.27
C LEU A 216 20.66 -1.89 9.25
N GLY A 217 20.85 -0.73 9.89
CA GLY A 217 21.92 -0.52 10.85
C GLY A 217 21.40 0.05 12.15
N ARG A 218 22.04 1.11 12.62
CA ARG A 218 21.81 1.68 13.94
C ARG A 218 20.35 2.12 14.15
N ILE A 219 19.83 1.77 15.33
CA ILE A 219 18.59 2.31 15.87
C ILE A 219 18.89 3.70 16.44
N VAL A 220 18.07 4.70 16.08
CA VAL A 220 18.25 6.06 16.58
C VAL A 220 17.60 6.18 17.96
N GLU A 221 18.44 6.34 18.99
CA GLU A 221 18.03 6.42 20.40
C GLU A 221 18.28 7.85 20.94
N ASP A 222 17.50 8.25 21.95
CA ASP A 222 17.74 9.43 22.81
C ASP A 222 18.00 10.77 22.07
N LEU A 223 17.04 11.20 21.25
CA LEU A 223 17.07 12.50 20.58
C LEU A 223 16.89 13.71 21.52
N GLY A 224 16.42 13.47 22.75
CA GLY A 224 16.01 14.49 23.73
C GLY A 224 17.17 15.34 24.29
N ARG A 225 18.43 14.92 24.09
CA ARG A 225 19.61 15.67 24.55
C ARG A 225 20.06 16.77 23.60
N THR A 226 19.54 16.80 22.37
CA THR A 226 19.96 17.78 21.36
C THR A 226 19.18 19.09 21.53
N ARG A 227 19.88 20.23 21.62
CA ARG A 227 19.23 21.55 21.71
C ARG A 227 18.36 21.78 20.47
N PRO A 228 17.13 22.31 20.61
CA PRO A 228 16.29 22.64 19.45
C PRO A 228 16.97 23.73 18.59
N PRO A 229 16.72 23.80 17.26
CA PRO A 229 17.12 24.94 16.44
C PRO A 229 16.46 26.24 16.93
N GLN A 230 17.00 27.38 16.48
CA GLN A 230 16.38 28.69 16.73
C GLN A 230 14.97 28.76 16.11
N ARG A 231 14.09 29.59 16.69
CA ARG A 231 12.70 29.78 16.21
C ARG A 231 12.70 30.18 14.73
N GLY A 232 11.86 29.51 13.95
CA GLY A 232 11.56 29.85 12.56
C GLY A 232 10.08 30.14 12.36
N HIS A 233 9.72 30.73 11.22
CA HIS A 233 8.34 30.94 10.81
C HIS A 233 7.68 29.61 10.37
N ASP A 234 6.35 29.57 10.35
CA ASP A 234 5.61 28.45 9.76
C ASP A 234 5.78 28.47 8.24
N TYR A 235 6.44 27.44 7.70
CA TYR A 235 6.55 27.17 6.26
C TYR A 235 5.56 26.04 5.90
N GLN A 236 5.73 25.34 4.78
CA GLN A 236 4.90 24.15 4.49
C GLN A 236 5.09 23.06 5.56
N LEU A 237 6.31 22.88 6.08
CA LEU A 237 6.55 22.17 7.33
C LEU A 237 6.30 23.10 8.53
N SER A 238 5.61 22.58 9.54
CA SER A 238 5.45 23.27 10.82
C SER A 238 6.79 23.52 11.50
N TRP A 239 6.86 24.58 12.31
CA TRP A 239 8.02 24.85 13.15
C TRP A 239 8.50 23.62 13.95
N TYR A 240 7.55 22.82 14.47
CA TYR A 240 7.86 21.63 15.25
C TYR A 240 8.53 20.54 14.42
N GLN A 241 8.03 20.28 13.20
CA GLN A 241 8.64 19.30 12.29
C GLN A 241 10.07 19.69 11.94
N ARG A 242 10.30 20.96 11.57
CA ARG A 242 11.64 21.49 11.28
C ARG A 242 12.58 21.38 12.48
N MET A 243 12.09 21.72 13.68
CA MET A 243 12.85 21.59 14.93
C MET A 243 13.33 20.15 15.15
N ARG A 244 12.42 19.16 15.05
CA ARG A 244 12.74 17.75 15.29
C ARG A 244 13.67 17.19 14.22
N LEU A 245 13.45 17.48 12.94
CA LEU A 245 14.35 17.04 11.87
C LEU A 245 15.75 17.62 12.02
N GLY A 246 15.88 18.89 12.41
CA GLY A 246 17.18 19.49 12.69
C GLY A 246 17.89 18.87 13.91
N GLN A 247 17.15 18.44 14.94
CA GLN A 247 17.70 17.65 16.05
C GLN A 247 18.24 16.29 15.57
N LEU A 248 17.49 15.62 14.68
CA LEU A 248 17.91 14.37 14.07
C LEU A 248 19.18 14.55 13.23
N ALA A 249 19.23 15.55 12.36
CA ALA A 249 20.40 15.85 11.54
C ALA A 249 21.65 16.08 12.40
N ARG A 250 21.55 16.87 13.48
CA ARG A 250 22.67 17.09 14.42
C ARG A 250 23.10 15.83 15.15
N HIS A 251 22.15 14.99 15.57
CA HIS A 251 22.45 13.72 16.20
C HIS A 251 23.22 12.80 15.24
N LEU A 252 22.85 12.79 13.96
CA LEU A 252 23.49 11.99 12.91
C LEU A 252 24.78 12.62 12.35
N GLY A 253 24.97 13.93 12.57
CA GLY A 253 26.09 14.71 12.03
C GLY A 253 27.47 14.28 12.55
N PRO A 254 28.55 14.84 11.97
CA PRO A 254 29.92 14.47 12.32
C PRO A 254 30.19 14.76 13.81
N GLY A 255 30.29 13.67 14.59
CA GLY A 255 30.31 13.70 16.05
C GLY A 255 30.04 12.30 16.62
N GLU A 256 29.12 12.21 17.59
CA GLU A 256 28.78 11.01 18.39
C GLU A 256 28.45 9.73 17.59
N CYS A 257 28.02 9.86 16.33
CA CYS A 257 27.65 8.72 15.50
C CYS A 257 28.74 8.30 14.50
N GLY A 258 29.73 9.14 14.19
CA GLY A 258 30.77 8.86 13.19
C GLY A 258 30.39 9.25 11.74
N SER A 259 31.38 9.28 10.85
CA SER A 259 31.28 9.87 9.50
C SER A 259 30.30 9.19 8.54
N ARG A 260 29.94 7.92 8.78
CA ARG A 260 29.05 7.12 7.91
C ARG A 260 27.59 7.62 7.87
N TYR A 261 27.20 8.43 8.85
CA TYR A 261 25.86 9.02 8.95
C TYR A 261 25.81 10.48 8.47
N GLY A 262 26.98 11.06 8.12
CA GLY A 262 27.06 12.45 7.66
C GLY A 262 26.24 12.70 6.40
N TYR A 263 26.19 11.73 5.48
CA TYR A 263 25.39 11.86 4.26
C TYR A 263 23.91 12.10 4.54
N ILE A 264 23.30 11.25 5.38
CA ILE A 264 21.88 11.40 5.71
C ILE A 264 21.60 12.64 6.55
N ALA A 265 22.51 13.03 7.43
CA ALA A 265 22.42 14.29 8.16
C ALA A 265 22.40 15.49 7.19
N SER A 266 23.34 15.55 6.25
CA SER A 266 23.40 16.59 5.23
C SER A 266 22.17 16.58 4.32
N ALA A 267 21.63 15.42 3.97
CA ALA A 267 20.42 15.32 3.18
C ALA A 267 19.19 15.89 3.91
N ILE A 268 19.09 15.70 5.24
CA ILE A 268 18.03 16.32 6.06
C ILE A 268 18.21 17.84 6.10
N ASP A 269 19.43 18.32 6.35
CA ASP A 269 19.72 19.77 6.38
C ASP A 269 19.42 20.42 5.02
N GLU A 270 19.86 19.81 3.92
CA GLU A 270 19.57 20.28 2.56
C GLU A 270 18.07 20.32 2.29
N TYR A 271 17.32 19.32 2.75
CA TYR A 271 15.86 19.32 2.63
C TYR A 271 15.21 20.48 3.41
N LEU A 272 15.65 20.74 4.64
CA LEU A 272 15.15 21.85 5.45
C LEU A 272 15.43 23.22 4.82
N ASP A 273 16.61 23.38 4.20
CA ASP A 273 16.98 24.58 3.44
C ASP A 273 16.14 24.73 2.16
N GLN A 274 15.89 23.63 1.45
CA GLN A 274 15.03 23.62 0.25
C GLN A 274 13.59 23.98 0.58
N ASP A 275 13.04 23.45 1.68
CA ASP A 275 11.67 23.74 2.15
C ASP A 275 11.50 25.23 2.50
N GLU A 276 12.49 25.85 3.15
CA GLU A 276 12.48 27.29 3.45
C GLU A 276 12.46 28.15 2.18
N ARG A 277 13.19 27.74 1.14
CA ARG A 277 13.26 28.45 -0.14
C ARG A 277 12.07 28.17 -1.07
N TRP A 278 11.22 27.21 -0.73
CA TRP A 278 10.17 26.74 -1.63
C TRP A 278 9.05 27.78 -1.83
N GLY A 279 8.67 28.50 -0.77
CA GLY A 279 7.64 29.55 -0.81
C GLY A 279 6.27 29.04 -1.30
N ASP A 280 5.46 29.93 -1.90
CA ASP A 280 4.12 29.66 -2.45
C ASP A 280 4.11 29.00 -3.85
N LYS A 281 5.16 28.21 -4.18
CA LYS A 281 5.21 27.52 -5.47
C LYS A 281 4.33 26.27 -5.47
N ASP A 282 3.86 25.88 -6.66
CA ASP A 282 3.15 24.61 -6.87
C ASP A 282 3.95 23.43 -6.30
N VAL A 283 3.28 22.61 -5.50
CA VAL A 283 3.90 21.46 -4.83
C VAL A 283 4.15 20.36 -5.88
N THR A 284 5.42 20.07 -6.13
CA THR A 284 5.79 18.92 -6.97
C THR A 284 5.48 17.61 -6.25
N PHE A 285 5.23 16.52 -7.00
CA PHE A 285 5.04 15.18 -6.44
C PHE A 285 6.20 14.77 -5.49
N SER A 286 7.45 15.10 -5.87
CA SER A 286 8.62 14.80 -5.03
C SER A 286 8.59 15.59 -3.71
N LYS A 287 8.23 16.87 -3.74
CA LYS A 287 8.08 17.69 -2.52
C LYS A 287 6.99 17.12 -1.61
N PHE A 288 5.81 16.85 -2.17
CA PHE A 288 4.71 16.24 -1.43
C PHE A 288 5.13 14.94 -0.71
N TYR A 289 5.82 14.03 -1.40
CA TYR A 289 6.26 12.77 -0.81
C TYR A 289 7.34 12.96 0.27
N LYS A 290 8.24 13.94 0.09
CA LYS A 290 9.24 14.29 1.11
C LYS A 290 8.58 14.88 2.36
N ASP A 291 7.57 15.74 2.21
CA ASP A 291 6.81 16.31 3.33
C ASP A 291 6.10 15.23 4.14
N LEU A 292 5.45 14.29 3.44
CA LEU A 292 4.78 13.16 4.06
C LEU A 292 5.78 12.26 4.81
N THR A 293 6.92 11.98 4.20
CA THR A 293 7.99 11.19 4.84
C THR A 293 8.54 11.92 6.07
N ALA A 294 8.75 13.24 5.98
CA ALA A 294 9.21 14.07 7.08
C ALA A 294 8.22 14.06 8.26
N GLU A 295 6.92 14.16 7.99
CA GLU A 295 5.88 14.06 8.99
C GLU A 295 5.91 12.70 9.72
N GLU A 296 5.98 11.59 8.97
CA GLU A 296 6.02 10.25 9.55
C GLU A 296 7.29 10.01 10.38
N VAL A 297 8.45 10.52 9.94
CA VAL A 297 9.69 10.47 10.72
C VAL A 297 9.53 11.22 12.03
N VAL A 298 8.96 12.42 12.01
CA VAL A 298 8.75 13.23 13.22
C VAL A 298 7.79 12.56 14.19
N LYS A 299 6.67 11.99 13.71
CA LYS A 299 5.73 11.20 14.53
C LYS A 299 6.45 10.05 15.23
N ALA A 300 7.22 9.27 14.46
CA ALA A 300 7.98 8.15 15.00
C ALA A 300 9.03 8.55 16.06
N MET A 301 9.49 9.80 16.04
CA MET A 301 10.39 10.36 17.07
C MET A 301 9.64 10.88 18.30
N MET A 302 8.33 11.10 18.24
CA MET A 302 7.49 11.54 19.37
C MET A 302 6.96 10.37 20.19
N ASP A 303 6.85 9.21 19.58
CA ASP A 303 6.33 8.01 20.24
C ASP A 303 7.26 7.51 21.34
N ASP A 304 6.67 6.74 22.26
CA ASP A 304 7.26 6.23 23.51
C ASP A 304 8.80 6.24 23.52
N PRO A 305 9.44 7.12 24.33
CA PRO A 305 10.90 7.21 24.45
C PRO A 305 11.56 5.88 24.85
N ARG A 306 10.79 4.93 25.39
CA ARG A 306 11.27 3.59 25.77
C ARG A 306 11.25 2.59 24.60
N SER A 307 10.76 2.99 23.43
CA SER A 307 10.64 2.15 22.24
C SER A 307 11.06 2.91 20.98
N PRO A 308 12.39 3.07 20.75
CA PRO A 308 12.90 3.73 19.56
C PRO A 308 12.34 3.11 18.27
N ARG A 309 11.67 3.94 17.46
CA ARG A 309 11.00 3.51 16.20
C ARG A 309 11.83 3.75 14.96
N LEU A 310 12.86 4.59 15.02
CA LEU A 310 13.70 4.92 13.87
C LEU A 310 14.91 3.99 13.75
N ARG A 311 15.18 3.52 12.54
CA ARG A 311 16.38 2.75 12.20
C ARG A 311 16.98 3.25 10.89
N LEU A 312 18.30 3.37 10.86
CA LEU A 312 19.01 3.85 9.67
C LEU A 312 19.26 2.71 8.70
N GLY A 313 19.24 3.00 7.41
CA GLY A 313 19.60 2.05 6.36
C GLY A 313 20.64 2.60 5.40
N ALA A 314 21.49 1.69 4.91
CA ALA A 314 22.42 1.95 3.82
C ALA A 314 22.03 1.08 2.62
N LEU A 315 22.09 1.64 1.42
CA LEU A 315 21.91 0.88 0.19
C LEU A 315 23.07 -0.10 0.03
N ILE A 316 22.77 -1.35 -0.30
CA ILE A 316 23.79 -2.33 -0.66
C ILE A 316 24.13 -2.14 -2.13
N SER A 317 25.29 -1.58 -2.42
CA SER A 317 25.80 -1.47 -3.78
C SER A 317 26.20 -2.86 -4.30
N GLN A 318 25.88 -3.17 -5.57
CA GLN A 318 26.15 -4.50 -6.17
C GLN A 318 27.63 -4.95 -6.12
N GLY A 319 28.56 -4.03 -5.81
CA GLY A 319 30.00 -4.32 -5.65
C GLY A 319 30.55 -4.22 -4.23
N ASP A 320 29.83 -3.65 -3.26
CA ASP A 320 30.39 -3.38 -1.92
C ASP A 320 29.86 -4.34 -0.85
N ARG A 321 30.61 -5.43 -0.65
CA ARG A 321 30.39 -6.37 0.47
C ARG A 321 31.03 -5.88 1.78
N THR A 322 31.84 -4.82 1.75
CA THR A 322 32.61 -4.36 2.91
C THR A 322 31.78 -3.51 3.88
N GLY A 323 30.57 -3.12 3.47
CA GLY A 323 29.62 -2.39 4.28
C GLY A 323 30.05 -0.96 4.60
N THR A 324 30.76 -0.33 3.66
CA THR A 324 31.23 1.06 3.80
C THR A 324 30.27 2.09 3.21
N ASP A 325 29.23 1.63 2.48
CA ASP A 325 28.17 2.48 1.95
C ASP A 325 27.61 3.44 3.02
N PRO A 326 27.47 4.73 2.69
CA PRO A 326 26.90 5.70 3.62
C PRO A 326 25.43 5.39 3.90
N TYR A 327 25.01 5.66 5.14
CA TYR A 327 23.59 5.59 5.48
C TYR A 327 22.85 6.69 4.73
N SER A 328 21.74 6.32 4.11
CA SER A 328 20.96 7.17 3.20
C SER A 328 19.45 6.97 3.33
N GLY A 329 18.99 6.06 4.19
CA GLY A 329 17.58 5.79 4.45
C GLY A 329 17.22 5.85 5.94
N ILE A 330 15.99 6.25 6.23
CA ILE A 330 15.37 6.14 7.56
C ILE A 330 14.17 5.21 7.43
N PHE A 331 14.12 4.20 8.29
CA PHE A 331 13.04 3.22 8.40
C PHE A 331 12.31 3.44 9.71
N ILE A 332 10.98 3.40 9.63
CA ILE A 332 10.08 3.56 10.77
C ILE A 332 9.45 2.21 11.08
N ARG A 333 9.56 1.78 12.34
CA ARG A 333 8.82 0.61 12.83
C ARG A 333 7.42 1.00 13.28
N GLU A 334 6.49 0.06 13.23
CA GLU A 334 5.18 0.19 13.89
C GLU A 334 5.32 0.37 15.42
N ALA A 335 4.40 1.15 16.01
CA ALA A 335 4.29 1.33 17.45
C ALA A 335 4.06 -0.02 18.15
N GLY A 336 4.63 -0.20 19.35
CA GLY A 336 4.41 -1.39 20.19
C GLY A 336 5.24 -2.62 19.82
N HIS A 337 5.86 -2.67 18.64
CA HIS A 337 6.83 -3.71 18.29
C HIS A 337 8.23 -3.35 18.82
N ARG A 338 9.17 -4.31 18.90
CA ARG A 338 10.60 -4.04 19.15
C ARG A 338 11.39 -4.36 17.89
N TRP A 339 12.49 -3.66 17.67
CA TRP A 339 13.48 -4.09 16.70
C TRP A 339 14.05 -5.39 17.26
N GLU A 340 14.05 -6.45 16.47
CA GLU A 340 14.89 -7.60 16.79
C GLU A 340 16.32 -7.06 16.90
N LYS A 341 16.96 -7.29 18.04
CA LYS A 341 18.38 -6.99 18.16
C LYS A 341 19.07 -7.90 17.17
N ASP A 342 19.81 -7.33 16.24
CA ASP A 342 20.65 -8.14 15.37
C ASP A 342 21.53 -9.03 16.27
N GLU A 343 21.43 -10.35 16.13
CA GLU A 343 22.38 -11.30 16.72
C GLU A 343 23.75 -11.25 16.02
N THR A 344 24.02 -10.23 15.19
CA THR A 344 25.25 -10.13 14.43
C THR A 344 25.80 -8.71 14.45
N MET A 345 26.76 -8.49 15.36
CA MET A 345 28.09 -7.91 15.10
C MET A 345 28.85 -7.87 16.43
N SER A 346 29.15 -9.06 16.96
CA SER A 346 30.37 -9.28 17.75
C SER A 346 31.42 -9.78 16.77
N GLY A 347 32.30 -8.87 16.35
CA GLY A 347 33.39 -9.12 15.41
C GLY A 347 34.21 -7.86 15.26
#